data_AF-A0A1M6MW13-F1
#
_entry.id   AF-A0A1M6MW13-F1
#
_cell.length_a   1.000
_cell.length_b   1.000
_cell.length_c   1.000
_cell.angle_alpha   90.00
_cell.angle_beta   90.00
_cell.angle_gamma   90.00
#
_symmetry.space_group_name_H-M   'P 1'
#
loop_
_entity.id
_entity.type
_entity.pdbx_description
1 polymer ?
#
loop_
_entity_poly.entity_id
_entity_poly.type
_entity_poly.pdbx_seq_one_letter_code
_entity_poly.pdbx_strand_id
1 'polypeptide(L)'
;MKKKLAIVLSCALAATLLFGCTSKEPTTTEGETQQQKTTTETDAADSELTAEQFQTLYDGAFAIYKQIVLEGFEMSTTDIIDVDGYTYNRVTDERFPDMEAFRTYLGQYFTQNMMDTDIFAENNIRFTEGKGGGLYVLDGARGTNIFYAGYVMGEPVKTDTGMSVTATAYYTKDGNPYEGETFTEAPADPSQYETTDYTFNLVQEDGQWKFDTFHLFY
;
A
#
# COMPACT_ATOMS: atom_id res chain seq x y z
N MET A 1 27.92 27.49 -41.81
CA MET A 1 29.00 26.80 -42.56
C MET A 1 29.47 25.62 -41.72
N LYS A 2 29.57 24.44 -42.36
CA LYS A 2 29.85 23.12 -41.77
C LYS A 2 31.29 23.02 -41.27
N LYS A 3 31.53 22.21 -40.22
CA LYS A 3 32.50 21.09 -40.27
C LYS A 3 32.29 20.12 -39.11
N LYS A 4 31.97 18.88 -39.48
CA LYS A 4 31.98 17.67 -38.64
C LYS A 4 33.43 17.19 -38.50
N LEU A 5 33.74 16.47 -37.43
CA LEU A 5 34.71 15.38 -37.50
C LEU A 5 34.37 14.28 -36.50
N ALA A 6 34.27 13.07 -37.03
CA ALA A 6 34.10 11.78 -36.36
C ALA A 6 35.29 10.91 -36.75
N ILE A 7 35.80 10.07 -35.84
CA ILE A 7 36.76 8.97 -36.07
C ILE A 7 36.44 7.92 -34.96
N VAL A 8 35.72 6.80 -35.22
CA VAL A 8 36.13 5.49 -35.83
C VAL A 8 37.10 4.71 -34.90
N LEU A 9 36.67 3.71 -34.12
CA LEU A 9 36.32 2.29 -34.42
C LEU A 9 37.47 1.45 -34.99
N SER A 10 37.99 0.47 -34.22
CA SER A 10 38.46 -0.89 -34.65
C SER A 10 38.95 -1.65 -33.40
N CYS A 11 38.45 -2.83 -32.99
CA CYS A 11 38.30 -4.15 -33.61
C CYS A 11 39.59 -5.00 -33.72
N ALA A 12 39.63 -6.02 -32.86
CA ALA A 12 39.69 -7.46 -33.21
C ALA A 12 41.03 -8.24 -33.20
N LEU A 13 40.80 -9.56 -32.99
CA LEU A 13 41.57 -10.77 -33.32
C LEU A 13 42.42 -11.39 -32.20
N ALA A 14 42.08 -12.58 -31.66
CA ALA A 14 42.07 -13.95 -32.24
C ALA A 14 43.37 -14.68 -31.83
N ALA A 15 43.51 -16.01 -31.68
CA ALA A 15 42.63 -17.16 -31.82
C ALA A 15 43.39 -18.43 -31.31
N THR A 16 42.62 -19.41 -30.83
CA THR A 16 42.69 -20.86 -31.11
C THR A 16 43.83 -21.79 -30.67
N LEU A 17 43.35 -23.04 -30.43
CA LEU A 17 43.95 -24.39 -30.56
C LEU A 17 44.42 -25.04 -29.24
N LEU A 18 44.28 -26.34 -28.96
CA LEU A 18 43.38 -27.48 -29.30
C LEU A 18 44.18 -28.75 -28.90
N PHE A 19 43.46 -29.78 -28.42
CA PHE A 19 43.83 -31.22 -28.35
C PHE A 19 44.87 -31.75 -27.36
N GLY A 20 44.48 -32.84 -26.67
CA GLY A 20 45.40 -33.84 -26.13
C GLY A 20 44.80 -34.76 -25.06
N CYS A 21 44.15 -35.86 -25.47
CA CYS A 21 43.71 -36.97 -24.61
C CYS A 21 44.90 -37.70 -23.94
N THR A 22 44.76 -38.17 -22.70
CA THR A 22 45.04 -39.58 -22.34
C THR A 22 44.54 -39.95 -20.94
N SER A 23 44.17 -41.22 -20.81
CA SER A 23 43.47 -41.90 -19.73
C SER A 23 44.23 -42.02 -18.40
N LYS A 24 43.50 -42.00 -17.28
CA LYS A 24 43.65 -42.96 -16.17
C LYS A 24 42.45 -42.89 -15.21
N GLU A 25 41.74 -44.00 -15.06
CA GLU A 25 40.97 -44.35 -13.86
C GLU A 25 41.66 -45.56 -13.19
N PRO A 26 41.34 -45.94 -11.93
CA PRO A 26 40.39 -45.34 -10.98
C PRO A 26 41.03 -45.08 -9.60
N THR A 27 40.43 -44.21 -8.78
CA THR A 27 40.49 -44.39 -7.32
C THR A 27 39.16 -43.95 -6.73
N THR A 28 38.45 -44.93 -6.19
CA THR A 28 37.22 -44.81 -5.44
C THR A 28 37.44 -43.96 -4.21
N THR A 29 36.63 -42.93 -4.02
CA THR A 29 36.33 -42.39 -2.69
C THR A 29 34.86 -41.98 -2.71
N GLU A 30 34.08 -42.67 -1.89
CA GLU A 30 32.69 -42.37 -1.58
C GLU A 30 32.59 -40.92 -1.10
N GLY A 31 31.71 -40.15 -1.73
CA GLY A 31 31.48 -38.75 -1.41
C GLY A 31 30.07 -38.35 -1.84
N GLU A 32 29.14 -38.52 -0.90
CA GLU A 32 27.88 -37.81 -0.71
C GLU A 32 27.18 -37.24 -1.96
N THR A 33 26.05 -37.87 -2.29
CA THR A 33 25.04 -37.33 -3.20
C THR A 33 24.58 -35.96 -2.69
N GLN A 34 25.04 -34.88 -3.33
CA GLN A 34 24.43 -33.58 -3.14
C GLN A 34 23.03 -33.62 -3.76
N GLN A 35 22.03 -33.73 -2.90
CA GLN A 35 20.64 -33.43 -3.22
C GLN A 35 20.60 -31.97 -3.69
N GLN A 36 20.44 -31.78 -4.99
CA GLN A 36 20.09 -30.50 -5.58
C GLN A 36 18.73 -30.10 -4.99
N LYS A 37 18.76 -29.29 -3.93
CA LYS A 37 17.59 -28.64 -3.38
C LYS A 37 17.10 -27.69 -4.46
N THR A 38 16.15 -28.18 -5.25
CA THR A 38 15.37 -27.33 -6.14
C THR A 38 14.59 -26.41 -5.23
N THR A 39 15.08 -25.19 -5.05
CA THR A 39 14.28 -24.11 -4.48
C THR A 39 13.16 -23.90 -5.50
N THR A 40 11.98 -24.40 -5.18
CA THR A 40 10.76 -23.97 -5.85
C THR A 40 10.67 -22.47 -5.59
N GLU A 41 10.89 -21.65 -6.63
CA GLU A 41 10.25 -20.35 -6.70
C GLU A 41 8.75 -20.64 -6.61
N THR A 42 8.20 -20.55 -5.40
CA THR A 42 6.77 -20.44 -5.24
C THR A 42 6.40 -19.13 -5.90
N ASP A 43 5.60 -19.18 -6.96
CA ASP A 43 4.89 -18.02 -7.50
C ASP A 43 4.22 -17.30 -6.32
N ALA A 44 4.83 -16.22 -5.84
CA ALA A 44 4.26 -15.33 -4.82
C ALA A 44 2.96 -14.67 -5.33
N ALA A 45 2.70 -14.80 -6.64
CA ALA A 45 1.58 -14.23 -7.35
C ALA A 45 0.20 -14.81 -6.98
N ASP A 46 0.14 -15.97 -6.31
CA ASP A 46 -1.14 -16.69 -6.12
C ASP A 46 -1.45 -17.12 -4.67
N SER A 47 -0.68 -16.65 -3.68
CA SER A 47 -1.01 -16.94 -2.29
C SER A 47 -2.15 -16.05 -1.79
N GLU A 48 -3.29 -16.67 -1.48
CA GLU A 48 -4.41 -16.04 -0.77
C GLU A 48 -3.96 -15.48 0.59
N LEU A 49 -4.50 -14.32 0.97
CA LEU A 49 -4.33 -13.79 2.33
C LEU A 49 -5.10 -14.67 3.31
N THR A 50 -4.44 -15.06 4.41
CA THR A 50 -5.16 -15.54 5.58
C THR A 50 -5.93 -14.38 6.24
N ALA A 51 -6.95 -14.69 7.04
CA ALA A 51 -7.67 -13.68 7.82
C ALA A 51 -6.74 -12.82 8.71
N GLU A 52 -5.72 -13.43 9.31
CA GLU A 52 -4.72 -12.72 10.13
C GLU A 52 -3.84 -11.76 9.31
N GLN A 53 -3.41 -12.20 8.11
CA GLN A 53 -2.64 -11.34 7.20
C GLN A 53 -3.48 -10.17 6.71
N PHE A 54 -4.74 -10.44 6.35
CA PHE A 54 -5.69 -9.40 5.98
C PHE A 54 -5.91 -8.41 7.12
N GLN A 55 -6.16 -8.88 8.35
CA GLN A 55 -6.40 -8.01 9.50
C GLN A 55 -5.20 -7.10 9.76
N THR A 56 -3.98 -7.64 9.70
CA THR A 56 -2.75 -6.85 9.88
C THR A 56 -2.62 -5.76 8.81
N LEU A 57 -2.91 -6.09 7.55
CA LEU A 57 -2.88 -5.14 6.43
C LEU A 57 -3.96 -4.06 6.59
N TYR A 58 -5.17 -4.48 6.96
CA TYR A 58 -6.31 -3.61 7.20
C TYR A 58 -6.05 -2.62 8.33
N ASP A 59 -5.51 -3.06 9.47
CA ASP A 59 -5.25 -2.19 10.63
C ASP A 59 -4.27 -1.06 10.27
N GLY A 60 -3.22 -1.38 9.52
CA GLY A 60 -2.25 -0.40 9.04
C GLY A 60 -2.88 0.58 8.04
N ALA A 61 -3.61 0.07 7.05
CA ALA A 61 -4.31 0.88 6.05
C ALA A 61 -5.36 1.80 6.70
N PHE A 62 -6.14 1.26 7.64
CA PHE A 62 -7.16 1.99 8.37
C PHE A 62 -6.56 3.13 9.19
N ALA A 63 -5.49 2.87 9.93
CA ALA A 63 -4.85 3.89 10.76
C ALA A 63 -4.38 5.09 9.92
N ILE A 64 -3.67 4.85 8.81
CA ILE A 64 -3.17 5.95 7.97
C ILE A 64 -4.29 6.62 7.18
N TYR A 65 -5.27 5.87 6.66
CA TYR A 65 -6.38 6.45 5.91
C TYR A 65 -7.30 7.29 6.82
N LYS A 66 -7.52 6.87 8.06
CA LYS A 66 -8.22 7.65 9.09
C LYS A 66 -7.47 8.95 9.41
N GLN A 67 -6.15 8.89 9.55
CA GLN A 67 -5.31 10.07 9.72
C GLN A 67 -5.44 11.03 8.52
N ILE A 68 -5.43 10.48 7.30
CA ILE A 68 -5.58 11.24 6.05
C ILE A 68 -6.96 11.88 5.93
N VAL A 69 -8.05 11.21 6.26
CA VAL A 69 -9.40 11.68 5.93
C VAL A 69 -10.04 12.45 7.08
N LEU A 70 -9.83 12.01 8.33
CA LEU A 70 -10.58 12.50 9.49
C LEU A 70 -9.71 13.27 10.49
N GLU A 71 -8.63 12.67 10.98
CA GLU A 71 -7.91 13.19 12.16
C GLU A 71 -6.93 14.32 11.81
N GLY A 72 -6.33 14.28 10.63
CA GLY A 72 -5.27 15.22 10.24
C GLY A 72 -3.89 14.83 10.74
N PHE A 73 -2.91 15.68 10.44
CA PHE A 73 -1.51 15.46 10.78
C PHE A 73 -1.03 16.48 11.80
N GLU A 74 -0.10 16.07 12.65
CA GLU A 74 0.70 17.03 13.40
C GLU A 74 1.49 17.90 12.42
N MET A 75 1.44 19.21 12.65
CA MET A 75 1.95 20.21 11.71
C MET A 75 2.63 21.38 12.40
N SER A 76 3.58 21.99 11.70
CA SER A 76 4.24 23.22 12.11
C SER A 76 3.32 24.41 11.90
N THR A 77 3.19 25.26 12.92
CA THR A 77 2.42 26.51 12.84
C THR A 77 3.23 27.68 12.26
N THR A 78 4.50 27.45 11.90
CA THR A 78 5.43 28.50 11.43
C THR A 78 6.09 28.19 10.11
N ASP A 79 6.24 26.91 9.76
CA ASP A 79 6.66 26.50 8.42
C ASP A 79 5.44 26.28 7.55
N ILE A 80 5.03 27.36 6.89
CA ILE A 80 3.87 27.41 6.01
C ILE A 80 4.26 27.80 4.58
N ILE A 81 3.37 27.47 3.65
CA ILE A 81 3.39 27.93 2.26
C ILE A 81 1.98 28.32 1.82
N ASP A 82 1.90 29.29 0.91
CA ASP A 82 0.66 29.67 0.25
C ASP A 82 0.70 29.21 -1.21
N VAL A 83 -0.25 28.37 -1.59
CA VAL A 83 -0.38 27.82 -2.96
C VAL A 83 -1.84 27.96 -3.38
N ASP A 84 -2.08 28.58 -4.53
CA ASP A 84 -3.41 28.74 -5.14
C ASP A 84 -4.50 29.28 -4.19
N GLY A 85 -4.11 30.17 -3.27
CA GLY A 85 -5.02 30.81 -2.31
C GLY A 85 -5.29 30.00 -1.04
N TYR A 86 -4.60 28.87 -0.84
CA TYR A 86 -4.65 28.06 0.36
C TYR A 86 -3.34 28.15 1.14
N THR A 87 -3.44 28.18 2.48
CA THR A 87 -2.30 28.13 3.38
C THR A 87 -2.10 26.71 3.87
N TYR A 88 -0.97 26.12 3.53
CA TYR A 88 -0.58 24.78 3.95
C TYR A 88 0.48 24.83 5.05
N ASN A 89 0.43 23.86 5.95
CA ASN A 89 1.37 23.71 7.06
C ASN A 89 2.26 22.49 6.83
N ARG A 90 3.55 22.60 7.16
CA ARG A 90 4.50 21.48 7.07
C ARG A 90 4.09 20.39 8.06
N VAL A 91 3.94 19.16 7.59
CA VAL A 91 3.77 17.98 8.46
C VAL A 91 5.04 17.77 9.28
N THR A 92 4.88 17.53 10.59
CA THR A 92 5.99 17.29 11.53
C THR A 92 6.14 15.83 11.96
N ASP A 93 5.26 14.95 11.45
CA ASP A 93 5.36 13.51 11.64
C ASP A 93 6.68 12.98 11.03
N GLU A 94 7.54 12.40 11.87
CA GLU A 94 8.87 11.93 11.46
C GLU A 94 8.82 10.79 10.43
N ARG A 95 7.68 10.10 10.30
CA ARG A 95 7.47 9.09 9.24
C ARG A 95 7.43 9.72 7.86
N PHE A 96 7.06 11.01 7.76
CA PHE A 96 6.76 11.71 6.51
C PHE A 96 7.63 12.97 6.35
N PRO A 97 8.97 12.82 6.31
CA PRO A 97 9.87 13.96 6.16
C PRO A 97 9.64 14.71 4.85
N ASP A 98 9.18 14.04 3.80
CA ASP A 98 8.91 14.58 2.47
C ASP A 98 7.74 13.84 1.79
N MET A 99 7.31 14.36 0.64
CA MET A 99 6.22 13.81 -0.17
C MET A 99 6.53 12.40 -0.69
N GLU A 100 7.80 12.12 -1.03
CA GLU A 100 8.23 10.81 -1.55
C GLU A 100 8.13 9.73 -0.47
N ALA A 101 8.57 10.02 0.75
CA ALA A 101 8.45 9.14 1.91
C ALA A 101 6.99 8.85 2.24
N PHE A 102 6.12 9.86 2.15
CA PHE A 102 4.68 9.68 2.36
C PHE A 102 4.07 8.77 1.30
N ARG A 103 4.34 9.01 0.01
CA ARG A 103 3.89 8.13 -1.09
C ARG A 103 4.40 6.70 -0.94
N THR A 104 5.67 6.54 -0.58
CA THR A 104 6.30 5.23 -0.35
C THR A 104 5.64 4.49 0.81
N TYR A 105 5.33 5.20 1.91
CA TYR A 105 4.63 4.62 3.05
C TYR A 105 3.22 4.17 2.68
N LEU A 106 2.46 5.00 1.97
CA LEU A 106 1.11 4.66 1.51
C LEU A 106 1.10 3.50 0.51
N GLY A 107 2.13 3.41 -0.34
CA GLY A 107 2.30 2.32 -1.29
C GLY A 107 2.53 0.93 -0.66
N GLN A 108 2.69 0.84 0.66
CA GLN A 108 2.68 -0.43 1.40
C GLN A 108 1.26 -0.98 1.57
N TYR A 109 0.24 -0.12 1.47
CA TYR A 109 -1.16 -0.43 1.78
C TYR A 109 -2.08 -0.27 0.57
N PHE A 110 -1.83 0.73 -0.28
CA PHE A 110 -2.73 1.15 -1.34
C PHE A 110 -2.08 0.98 -2.71
N THR A 111 -2.86 0.59 -3.71
CA THR A 111 -2.40 0.55 -5.10
C THR A 111 -2.02 1.95 -5.56
N GLN A 112 -1.12 2.03 -6.56
CA GLN A 112 -0.80 3.31 -7.19
C GLN A 112 -2.07 3.97 -7.75
N ASN A 113 -2.96 3.18 -8.34
CA ASN A 113 -4.24 3.65 -8.87
C ASN A 113 -5.12 4.28 -7.77
N MET A 114 -5.29 3.61 -6.62
CA MET A 114 -6.06 4.17 -5.51
C MET A 114 -5.43 5.46 -4.98
N MET A 115 -4.10 5.48 -4.80
CA MET A 115 -3.41 6.68 -4.36
C MET A 115 -3.62 7.86 -5.31
N ASP A 116 -3.54 7.64 -6.63
CA ASP A 116 -3.65 8.71 -7.63
C ASP A 116 -5.10 9.15 -7.89
N THR A 117 -6.08 8.28 -7.64
CA THR A 117 -7.50 8.58 -7.91
C THR A 117 -8.28 9.07 -6.69
N ASP A 118 -7.76 8.86 -5.48
CA ASP A 118 -8.40 9.25 -4.22
C ASP A 118 -7.52 10.20 -3.39
N ILE A 119 -6.39 9.71 -2.89
CA ILE A 119 -5.56 10.45 -1.92
C ILE A 119 -4.87 11.66 -2.56
N PHE A 120 -4.33 11.49 -3.76
CA PHE A 120 -3.61 12.50 -4.54
C PHE A 120 -4.34 12.86 -5.83
N ALA A 121 -5.65 12.63 -5.87
CA ALA A 121 -6.50 13.01 -7.00
C ALA A 121 -6.29 14.49 -7.38
N GLU A 122 -6.37 14.81 -8.67
CA GLU A 122 -6.13 16.17 -9.18
C GLU A 122 -7.00 17.23 -8.49
N ASN A 123 -8.22 16.87 -8.08
CA ASN A 123 -9.15 17.73 -7.37
C ASN A 123 -9.03 17.68 -5.83
N ASN A 124 -8.17 16.81 -5.29
CA ASN A 124 -7.92 16.70 -3.86
C ASN A 124 -6.79 17.65 -3.45
N ILE A 125 -7.17 18.84 -2.99
CA ILE A 125 -6.26 19.90 -2.60
C ILE A 125 -5.61 19.69 -1.22
N ARG A 126 -5.80 18.54 -0.55
CA ARG A 126 -5.39 18.36 0.85
C ARG A 126 -3.88 18.33 1.05
N PHE A 127 -3.14 17.81 0.06
CA PHE A 127 -1.69 17.64 0.15
C PHE A 127 -1.00 18.40 -0.96
N THR A 128 0.14 19.01 -0.66
CA THR A 128 1.03 19.58 -1.67
C THR A 128 2.49 19.35 -1.28
N GLU A 129 3.35 19.24 -2.29
CA GLU A 129 4.79 19.26 -2.09
C GLU A 129 5.26 20.72 -1.92
N GLY A 130 6.13 20.97 -0.95
CA GLY A 130 6.63 22.30 -0.63
C GLY A 130 8.15 22.40 -0.61
N LYS A 131 8.67 23.29 0.25
CA LYS A 131 10.11 23.60 0.33
C LYS A 131 10.92 22.32 0.59
N GLY A 132 11.90 22.07 -0.28
CA GLY A 132 12.82 20.92 -0.17
C GLY A 132 12.13 19.56 -0.27
N GLY A 133 11.03 19.46 -1.01
CA GLY A 133 10.27 18.20 -1.18
C GLY A 133 9.30 17.89 -0.04
N GLY A 134 9.17 18.80 0.95
CA GLY A 134 8.38 18.57 2.14
C GLY A 134 6.90 18.24 1.89
N LEU A 135 6.32 17.42 2.76
CA LEU A 135 4.88 17.20 2.81
C LEU A 135 4.18 18.36 3.52
N TYR A 136 3.29 19.05 2.83
CA TYR A 136 2.48 20.13 3.38
C TYR A 136 0.99 19.75 3.27
N VAL A 137 0.23 20.06 4.32
CA VAL A 137 -1.20 19.73 4.44
C VAL A 137 -2.05 20.97 4.61
N LEU A 138 -3.20 20.96 3.95
CA LEU A 138 -4.29 21.88 4.22
C LEU A 138 -5.09 21.29 5.38
N ASP A 139 -5.13 22.01 6.51
CA ASP A 139 -5.91 21.57 7.66
C ASP A 139 -7.40 21.54 7.31
N GLY A 140 -8.08 20.50 7.76
CA GLY A 140 -9.43 20.15 7.33
C GLY A 140 -9.96 18.94 8.06
N ALA A 141 -9.81 18.92 9.39
CA ALA A 141 -10.46 17.91 10.22
C ALA A 141 -11.96 17.84 9.87
N ARG A 142 -12.44 16.62 9.60
CA ARG A 142 -13.85 16.37 9.27
C ARG A 142 -14.54 15.75 10.48
N GLY A 143 -15.81 16.11 10.69
CA GLY A 143 -16.65 15.44 11.67
C GLY A 143 -16.88 13.98 11.29
N THR A 144 -17.16 13.16 12.30
CA THR A 144 -17.51 11.74 12.19
C THR A 144 -19.03 11.57 12.30
N ASN A 145 -19.56 10.52 11.68
CA ASN A 145 -20.94 10.08 11.76
C ASN A 145 -21.25 9.61 13.18
N ILE A 146 -21.97 10.45 13.91
CA ILE A 146 -22.36 10.23 15.31
C ILE A 146 -23.29 9.03 15.51
N PHE A 147 -23.85 8.47 14.44
CA PHE A 147 -24.71 7.28 14.50
C PHE A 147 -23.92 5.98 14.37
N TYR A 148 -22.64 6.04 14.00
CA TYR A 148 -21.79 4.86 13.80
C TYR A 148 -21.56 4.10 15.11
N ALA A 149 -21.88 2.81 15.09
CA ALA A 149 -21.82 1.93 16.27
C ALA A 149 -20.70 0.89 16.21
N GLY A 150 -20.25 0.51 15.02
CA GLY A 150 -19.27 -0.55 14.85
C GLY A 150 -19.38 -1.22 13.50
N TYR A 151 -18.58 -2.26 13.29
CA TYR A 151 -18.58 -3.04 12.07
C TYR A 151 -18.30 -4.51 12.37
N VAL A 152 -18.61 -5.37 11.41
CA VAL A 152 -18.18 -6.76 11.41
C VAL A 152 -17.45 -7.01 10.10
N MET A 153 -16.22 -7.48 10.19
CA MET A 153 -15.42 -7.82 9.03
C MET A 153 -15.74 -9.24 8.55
N GLY A 154 -15.98 -9.40 7.25
CA GLY A 154 -16.12 -10.70 6.62
C GLY A 154 -14.78 -11.39 6.36
N GLU A 155 -14.85 -12.65 5.93
CA GLU A 155 -13.67 -13.39 5.49
C GLU A 155 -13.21 -12.93 4.11
N PRO A 156 -11.89 -12.90 3.83
CA PRO A 156 -11.37 -12.68 2.49
C PRO A 156 -11.82 -13.75 1.49
N VAL A 157 -12.34 -13.30 0.35
CA VAL A 157 -12.81 -14.16 -0.75
C VAL A 157 -11.97 -13.90 -2.00
N LYS A 158 -11.43 -14.96 -2.59
CA LYS A 158 -10.72 -14.88 -3.88
C LYS A 158 -11.67 -14.49 -5.01
N THR A 159 -11.20 -13.63 -5.90
CA THR A 159 -11.90 -13.17 -7.11
C THR A 159 -11.00 -13.39 -8.32
N ASP A 160 -11.51 -13.16 -9.53
CA ASP A 160 -10.73 -13.30 -10.77
C ASP A 160 -9.55 -12.32 -10.84
N THR A 161 -9.63 -11.17 -10.15
CA THR A 161 -8.66 -10.08 -10.23
C THR A 161 -7.89 -9.83 -8.93
N GLY A 162 -8.15 -10.60 -7.88
CA GLY A 162 -7.55 -10.39 -6.57
C GLY A 162 -8.39 -10.97 -5.44
N MET A 163 -8.57 -10.22 -4.35
CA MET A 163 -9.40 -10.60 -3.20
C MET A 163 -10.42 -9.52 -2.88
N SER A 164 -11.53 -9.94 -2.29
CA SER A 164 -12.59 -9.05 -1.82
C SER A 164 -12.93 -9.38 -0.38
N VAL A 165 -13.10 -8.34 0.44
CA VAL A 165 -13.63 -8.45 1.81
C VAL A 165 -14.82 -7.52 1.94
N THR A 166 -15.93 -8.03 2.46
CA THR A 166 -17.09 -7.20 2.80
C THR A 166 -17.13 -6.97 4.30
N ALA A 167 -17.21 -5.71 4.71
CA ALA A 167 -17.53 -5.34 6.09
C ALA A 167 -18.97 -4.83 6.16
N THR A 168 -19.71 -5.27 7.17
CA THR A 168 -21.02 -4.72 7.50
C THR A 168 -20.85 -3.70 8.61
N ALA A 169 -21.05 -2.42 8.31
CA ALA A 169 -21.08 -1.34 9.31
C ALA A 169 -22.50 -1.18 9.88
N TYR A 170 -22.59 -0.79 11.15
CA TYR A 170 -23.82 -0.65 11.91
C TYR A 170 -23.99 0.80 12.37
N TYR A 171 -25.20 1.33 12.19
CA TYR A 171 -25.58 2.68 12.58
C TYR A 171 -26.88 2.64 13.39
N THR A 172 -27.03 3.50 14.39
CA THR A 172 -28.25 3.57 15.22
C THR A 172 -29.46 3.93 14.38
N LYS A 173 -30.55 3.16 14.52
CA LYS A 173 -31.76 3.31 13.69
C LYS A 173 -32.77 4.32 14.23
N ASP A 174 -32.70 4.62 15.52
CA ASP A 174 -33.68 5.45 16.24
C ASP A 174 -33.43 6.96 16.08
N GLY A 175 -32.38 7.34 15.35
CA GLY A 175 -31.99 8.74 15.12
C GLY A 175 -31.25 9.36 16.31
N ASN A 176 -30.88 8.58 17.33
CA ASN A 176 -30.05 9.03 18.43
C ASN A 176 -28.58 8.70 18.16
N PRO A 177 -27.61 9.55 18.56
CA PRO A 177 -26.20 9.22 18.47
C PRO A 177 -25.86 7.92 19.19
N TYR A 178 -24.88 7.18 18.68
CA TYR A 178 -24.34 6.03 19.38
C TYR A 178 -23.45 6.49 20.55
N GLU A 179 -23.79 6.05 21.76
CA GLU A 179 -23.07 6.41 22.99
C GLU A 179 -22.21 5.27 23.56
N GLY A 180 -22.18 4.11 22.88
CA GLY A 180 -21.41 2.94 23.30
C GLY A 180 -19.96 2.96 22.81
N GLU A 181 -19.19 1.94 23.22
CA GLU A 181 -17.89 1.65 22.62
C GLU A 181 -18.09 1.01 21.24
N THR A 182 -17.33 1.44 20.24
CA THR A 182 -17.43 0.87 18.89
C THR A 182 -17.08 -0.62 18.90
N PHE A 183 -17.94 -1.46 18.33
CA PHE A 183 -17.73 -2.89 18.30
C PHE A 183 -17.15 -3.41 16.98
N THR A 184 -16.50 -4.57 17.03
CA THR A 184 -15.97 -5.31 15.88
C THR A 184 -16.58 -6.71 15.72
N GLU A 185 -17.56 -7.05 16.57
CA GLU A 185 -18.31 -8.31 16.55
C GLU A 185 -19.80 -8.03 16.41
N ALA A 186 -20.56 -8.98 15.88
CA ALA A 186 -21.98 -8.79 15.64
C ALA A 186 -22.71 -8.47 16.96
N PRO A 187 -23.53 -7.40 17.02
CA PRO A 187 -24.25 -7.05 18.24
C PRO A 187 -25.28 -8.12 18.58
N ALA A 188 -25.51 -8.34 19.87
CA ALA A 188 -26.47 -9.34 20.34
C ALA A 188 -27.91 -9.08 19.86
N ASP A 189 -28.29 -7.80 19.68
CA ASP A 189 -29.55 -7.38 19.08
C ASP A 189 -29.29 -6.49 17.85
N PRO A 190 -29.23 -7.07 16.63
CA PRO A 190 -29.02 -6.31 15.40
C PRO A 190 -30.23 -5.45 15.01
N SER A 191 -31.41 -5.64 15.62
CA SER A 191 -32.63 -4.91 15.24
C SER A 191 -32.60 -3.42 15.60
N GLN A 192 -31.69 -3.01 16.49
CA GLN A 192 -31.45 -1.62 16.89
C GLN A 192 -30.68 -0.81 15.83
N TYR A 193 -30.12 -1.48 14.83
CA TYR A 193 -29.22 -0.87 13.87
C TYR A 193 -29.76 -0.94 12.45
N GLU A 194 -29.42 0.05 11.65
CA GLU A 194 -29.35 -0.09 10.20
C GLU A 194 -27.93 -0.46 9.79
N THR A 195 -27.80 -1.20 8.68
CA THR A 195 -26.51 -1.72 8.23
C THR A 195 -26.18 -1.25 6.83
N THR A 196 -24.90 -1.00 6.58
CA THR A 196 -24.35 -0.74 5.23
C THR A 196 -23.17 -1.65 5.00
N ASP A 197 -23.15 -2.33 3.86
CA ASP A 197 -22.03 -3.15 3.44
C ASP A 197 -21.01 -2.31 2.66
N TYR A 198 -19.75 -2.42 3.03
CA TYR A 198 -18.60 -1.81 2.36
C TYR A 198 -17.69 -2.91 1.84
N THR A 199 -17.21 -2.77 0.61
CA THR A 199 -16.33 -3.75 -0.02
C THR A 199 -14.93 -3.19 -0.18
N PHE A 200 -13.95 -3.93 0.35
CA PHE A 200 -12.53 -3.69 0.17
C PHE A 200 -12.02 -4.64 -0.89
N ASN A 201 -11.55 -4.09 -2.02
CA ASN A 201 -10.90 -4.86 -3.06
C ASN A 201 -9.39 -4.80 -2.86
N LEU A 202 -8.74 -5.95 -2.92
CA LEU A 202 -7.29 -6.09 -2.83
C LEU A 202 -6.76 -6.70 -4.12
N VAL A 203 -5.66 -6.16 -4.62
CA VAL A 203 -4.95 -6.69 -5.78
C VAL A 203 -3.46 -6.82 -5.43
N GLN A 204 -2.75 -7.66 -6.18
CA GLN A 204 -1.31 -7.70 -6.07
C GLN A 204 -0.66 -6.61 -6.92
N GLU A 205 0.21 -5.83 -6.30
CA GLU A 205 1.06 -4.83 -6.95
C GLU A 205 2.46 -4.94 -6.34
N ASP A 206 3.49 -5.05 -7.17
CA ASP A 206 4.89 -5.26 -6.73
C ASP A 206 5.11 -6.47 -5.80
N GLY A 207 4.30 -7.52 -5.97
CA GLY A 207 4.37 -8.73 -5.15
C GLY A 207 3.79 -8.58 -3.74
N GLN A 208 3.02 -7.51 -3.48
CA GLN A 208 2.34 -7.27 -2.22
C GLN A 208 0.85 -7.11 -2.45
N TRP A 209 0.04 -7.60 -1.52
CA TRP A 209 -1.39 -7.31 -1.50
C TRP A 209 -1.62 -5.87 -1.06
N LYS A 210 -2.35 -5.10 -1.86
CA LYS A 210 -2.70 -3.71 -1.60
C LYS A 210 -4.18 -3.48 -1.86
N PHE A 211 -4.77 -2.54 -1.12
CA PHE A 211 -6.14 -2.09 -1.33
C PHE A 211 -6.23 -1.24 -2.60
N ASP A 212 -7.13 -1.62 -3.49
CA ASP A 212 -7.52 -0.83 -4.66
C ASP A 212 -8.75 0.04 -4.36
N THR A 213 -9.52 -0.33 -3.33
CA THR A 213 -10.56 0.50 -2.73
C THR A 213 -10.44 0.48 -1.22
N PHE A 214 -10.70 1.62 -0.58
CA PHE A 214 -10.72 1.72 0.88
C PHE A 214 -11.83 2.66 1.36
N HIS A 215 -12.42 2.34 2.50
CA HIS A 215 -13.52 3.08 3.08
C HIS A 215 -13.34 3.24 4.59
N LEU A 216 -13.82 4.37 5.11
CA LEU A 216 -14.10 4.54 6.53
C LEU A 216 -15.60 4.38 6.76
N PHE A 217 -15.96 3.88 7.92
CA PHE A 217 -17.35 3.65 8.29
C PHE A 217 -18.01 4.85 9.00
N TYR A 218 -17.21 5.85 9.38
CA TYR A 218 -17.64 7.07 10.06
C TYR A 218 -18.18 8.13 9.11
#